data_AF-A0A8I0WBD2-F1
#
_entry.id   AF-A0A8I0WBD2-F1
#
_cell.length_a   1.000
_cell.length_b   1.000
_cell.length_c   1.000
_cell.angle_alpha   90.00
_cell.angle_beta   90.00
_cell.angle_gamma   90.00
#
_symmetry.space_group_name_H-M   'P 1'
#
loop_
_entity.id
_entity.type
_entity.pdbx_description
1 polymer ?
#
loop_
_entity_poly.entity_id
_entity_poly.type
_entity_poly.pdbx_seq_one_letter_code
_entity_poly.pdbx_strand_id
1 'polypeptide(L)' 'MTKKVAIILADEFEDIELTSPKEALEEAGFETEVIGDTANAEVVGKHGEKVTV' A
#
# COMPACT_ATOMS: atom_id res chain seq x y z
N MET A 1 8.42 20.54 -0.19
CA MET A 1 7.11 19.86 -0.04
C MET A 1 7.28 18.47 -0.61
N THR A 2 7.28 17.45 0.24
CA THR A 2 7.24 16.05 -0.19
C THR A 2 5.89 15.79 -0.85
N LYS A 3 5.86 15.08 -1.99
CA LYS A 3 4.61 14.73 -2.66
C LYS A 3 4.06 13.45 -2.03
N LYS A 4 2.77 13.45 -1.70
CA LYS A 4 2.04 12.26 -1.23
C LYS A 4 1.48 11.45 -2.40
N VAL A 5 1.52 10.13 -2.28
CA VAL A 5 0.92 9.17 -3.22
C VAL A 5 -0.06 8.28 -2.47
N ALA A 6 -1.32 8.31 -2.87
CA ALA A 6 -2.35 7.41 -2.36
C ALA A 6 -2.25 6.06 -3.10
N ILE A 7 -2.25 4.97 -2.34
CA ILE A 7 -2.28 3.59 -2.83
C ILE A 7 -3.60 2.99 -2.37
N ILE A 8 -4.50 2.71 -3.31
CA ILE A 8 -5.80 2.11 -3.00
C ILE A 8 -5.61 0.61 -2.93
N LEU A 9 -6.03 0.00 -1.82
CA LEU A 9 -5.82 -1.41 -1.56
C LEU A 9 -7.12 -2.05 -1.04
N ALA A 10 -7.32 -3.31 -1.37
CA ALA A 10 -8.40 -4.15 -0.87
C ALA A 10 -7.86 -5.55 -0.62
N ASP A 11 -8.66 -6.42 0.00
CA ASP A 11 -8.32 -7.83 0.17
C ASP A 11 -8.00 -8.54 -1.15
N GLU A 12 -7.21 -9.60 -1.05
CA GLU A 12 -6.74 -10.41 -2.17
C GLU A 12 -5.90 -9.60 -3.20
N PHE A 13 -5.25 -8.52 -2.76
CA PHE A 13 -4.26 -7.83 -3.59
C PHE A 13 -3.07 -8.73 -3.94
N GLU A 14 -2.41 -8.44 -5.05
CA GLU A 14 -1.17 -9.11 -5.43
C GLU A 14 0.02 -8.47 -4.69
N ASP A 15 0.68 -9.24 -3.82
CA ASP A 15 1.63 -8.74 -2.82
C ASP A 15 2.82 -7.99 -3.45
N ILE A 16 3.32 -8.50 -4.58
CA ILE A 16 4.43 -7.87 -5.30
C ILE A 16 4.02 -6.56 -6.01
N GLU A 17 2.75 -6.44 -6.41
CA GLU A 17 2.20 -5.22 -7.02
C GLU A 17 2.00 -4.09 -5.99
N LEU A 18 1.99 -4.40 -4.70
CA LEU A 18 2.06 -3.41 -3.63
C LEU A 18 3.51 -3.11 -3.22
N THR A 19 4.26 -4.15 -2.84
CA THR A 19 5.55 -4.00 -2.13
C THR A 19 6.60 -3.31 -3.00
N SER A 20 6.81 -3.78 -4.23
CA SER A 20 7.86 -3.24 -5.11
C SER A 20 7.57 -1.79 -5.57
N PRO A 21 6.35 -1.43 -6.03
CA PRO A 21 6.06 -0.05 -6.40
C PRO A 21 6.09 0.92 -5.21
N LYS A 22 5.63 0.48 -4.03
CA LYS A 22 5.67 1.30 -2.80
C LYS A 22 7.12 1.61 -2.41
N GLU A 23 7.99 0.61 -2.37
CA GLU A 23 9.42 0.78 -2.07
C GLU A 23 10.07 1.77 -3.05
N ALA A 24 9.85 1.59 -4.36
CA ALA A 24 10.40 2.49 -5.38
C ALA A 24 9.93 3.95 -5.24
N LEU A 25 8.69 4.18 -4.82
CA LEU A 25 8.16 5.52 -4.54
C LEU A 25 8.83 6.15 -3.31
N GLU A 26 8.99 5.38 -2.24
CA GLU A 26 9.62 5.84 -0.99
C GLU A 26 11.11 6.16 -1.22
N GLU A 27 11.83 5.31 -1.95
CA GLU A 27 13.23 5.55 -2.37
C GLU A 27 13.38 6.80 -3.26
N ALA A 28 12.38 7.08 -4.11
CA ALA A 28 12.34 8.28 -4.93
C ALA A 28 11.95 9.55 -4.14
N GLY A 29 11.72 9.43 -2.82
CA GLY A 29 11.43 10.55 -1.93
C GLY A 29 9.95 10.99 -1.92
N PHE A 30 9.04 10.11 -2.31
CA PHE A 30 7.60 10.30 -2.12
C PHE A 30 7.17 9.79 -0.74
N GLU A 31 6.12 10.38 -0.19
CA GLU A 31 5.42 9.82 0.96
C GLU A 31 4.26 8.96 0.45
N THR A 32 4.13 7.71 0.89
CA THR A 32 3.04 6.81 0.48
C THR A 32 2.00 6.68 1.59
N GLU A 33 0.72 6.55 1.21
CA GLU A 33 -0.39 6.34 2.14
C GLU A 33 -1.31 5.27 1.54
N VAL A 34 -1.48 4.15 2.25
CA VAL A 34 -2.38 3.07 1.83
C VAL A 34 -3.77 3.38 2.36
N ILE A 35 -4.78 3.29 1.49
CA ILE A 35 -6.17 3.66 1.79
C ILE A 35 -7.08 2.51 1.41
N GLY A 36 -7.93 2.10 2.36
CA GLY A 36 -8.96 1.10 2.18
C GLY A 36 -10.36 1.69 2.18
N ASP A 37 -11.37 0.81 2.17
CA ASP A 37 -12.79 1.20 2.28
C ASP A 37 -13.22 1.44 3.75
N THR A 38 -12.51 0.82 4.70
CA THR A 38 -12.76 0.89 6.14
C THR A 38 -11.47 1.22 6.88
N ALA A 39 -11.45 2.37 7.55
CA ALA A 39 -10.26 2.83 8.28
C ALA A 39 -9.85 1.86 9.40
N ASN A 40 -8.56 1.55 9.46
CA ASN A 40 -7.92 0.61 10.38
C ASN A 40 -8.31 -0.87 10.14
N ALA A 41 -8.84 -1.21 8.97
CA ALA A 41 -9.01 -2.61 8.59
C ALA A 41 -7.66 -3.25 8.22
N GLU A 42 -7.51 -4.55 8.46
CA GLU A 42 -6.41 -5.33 7.90
C GLU A 42 -6.88 -5.92 6.57
N VAL A 43 -6.13 -5.66 5.49
CA VAL A 43 -6.29 -6.37 4.21
C VAL A 43 -5.15 -7.35 4.02
N VAL A 44 -5.45 -8.51 3.43
CA VAL A 44 -4.50 -9.61 3.26
C VAL A 44 -4.29 -9.91 1.78
N GLY A 45 -3.01 -9.94 1.38
CA GLY A 45 -2.58 -10.28 0.02
C GLY A 45 -2.69 -11.76 -0.28
N LYS A 46 -2.68 -12.11 -1.57
CA LYS A 46 -2.78 -13.52 -2.03
C LYS A 46 -1.67 -14.41 -1.51
N HIS A 47 -0.52 -13.84 -1.17
CA HIS A 47 0.65 -14.53 -0.64
C HIS A 47 0.91 -14.25 0.86
N GLY A 48 -0.04 -13.60 1.54
CA GLY A 48 -0.07 -13.46 2.99
C GLY A 48 0.49 -12.15 3.56
N GLU A 49 0.87 -11.19 2.72
CA GLU A 49 1.20 -9.83 3.15
C GLU A 49 -0.01 -9.19 3.85
N LYS A 50 0.21 -8.52 4.98
CA LYS A 50 -0.85 -7.91 5.79
C LYS A 50 -0.62 -6.42 5.91
N VAL A 51 -1.64 -5.64 5.56
CA VAL A 51 -1.55 -4.18 5.53
C VAL A 51 -2.73 -3.58 6.26
N THR A 52 -2.47 -2.63 7.16
CA THR A 52 -3.52 -1.80 7.74
C THR A 52 -3.80 -0.62 6.83
N VAL A 53 -5.08 -0.40 6.51
CA VAL A 53 -5.57 0.57 5.53
C VAL A 53 -6.53 1.61 6.11
#